data_AF-A0A0N7FDE4-F1
#
_entry.id   AF-A0A0N7FDE4-F1
#
_cell.length_a   1.000
_cell.length_b   1.000
_cell.length_c   1.000
_cell.angle_alpha   90.00
_cell.angle_beta   90.00
_cell.angle_gamma   90.00
#
_symmetry.space_group_name_H-M   'P 1'
#
loop_
_entity.id
_entity.type
_entity.pdbx_description
1 polymer ?
#
loop_
_entity_poly.entity_id
_entity_poly.type
_entity_poly.pdbx_seq_one_letter_code
_entity_poly.pdbx_strand_id
1 'polypeptide(L)'
;PGCPETFQSDQSGQSQSFRSQSGQPSRDQHQKIRHIREGDVMALPTGVAHWIYNDGQSQLILVSVVDLGNFENQLDQFYRKFVIAGSPQQEIQGAGRGYSESRPRGEQGSRGNNILSAFNERTLADSFNIDTELARRLQRDQSQRGIIIKVQDELQVLSPQREERERGYESEERWERDVDNGIEETFCTMRLRHNINNPARADVYNPRGGRVTTVNAYNLPVLRFLELSAEKGTLYKNGLMAPHWNINAH
;
A
#
# COMPACT_ATOMS: atom_id res chain seq x y z
N PRO A 1 1.72 5.56 -12.80
CA PRO A 1 1.19 6.94 -12.84
C PRO A 1 0.50 7.17 -14.19
N GLY A 2 -0.49 8.08 -14.27
CA GLY A 2 -1.24 8.32 -15.51
C GLY A 2 -2.38 7.32 -15.80
N CYS A 3 -2.70 6.45 -14.83
CA CYS A 3 -3.87 5.58 -14.90
C CYS A 3 -5.14 6.35 -14.55
N PRO A 4 -6.27 6.10 -15.25
CA PRO A 4 -7.51 6.80 -15.01
C PRO A 4 -8.13 6.43 -13.65
N GLU A 5 -8.93 7.35 -13.12
CA GLU A 5 -9.79 7.15 -11.96
C GLU A 5 -10.98 6.26 -12.34
N THR A 6 -10.85 4.95 -12.08
CA THR A 6 -11.86 3.96 -12.47
C THR A 6 -13.04 3.86 -11.51
N PHE A 7 -12.96 4.46 -10.33
CA PHE A 7 -14.05 4.50 -9.35
C PHE A 7 -14.63 5.91 -9.36
N GLN A 8 -15.91 6.03 -9.70
CA GLN A 8 -16.58 7.32 -9.89
C GLN A 8 -17.99 7.27 -9.29
N SER A 9 -18.41 8.36 -8.64
CA SER A 9 -19.79 8.50 -8.14
C SER A 9 -20.71 9.08 -9.23
N ASP A 10 -21.73 8.35 -9.66
CA ASP A 10 -22.74 8.84 -10.62
C ASP A 10 -23.84 9.68 -9.95
N GLN A 11 -24.37 10.68 -10.69
CA GLN A 11 -25.47 11.54 -10.24
C GLN A 11 -26.83 10.82 -10.17
N SER A 12 -26.97 9.65 -10.78
CA SER A 12 -28.24 8.92 -10.89
C SER A 12 -28.27 7.64 -10.03
N GLY A 13 -28.53 7.82 -8.74
CA GLY A 13 -29.55 7.00 -8.07
C GLY A 13 -29.21 5.68 -7.37
N GLN A 14 -27.95 5.29 -7.13
CA GLN A 14 -27.68 4.07 -6.32
C GLN A 14 -26.66 4.18 -5.17
N SER A 15 -25.73 5.13 -5.17
CA SER A 15 -24.76 5.28 -4.07
C SER A 15 -25.27 6.21 -2.96
N GLN A 16 -26.25 5.74 -2.16
CA GLN A 16 -26.77 6.51 -1.00
C GLN A 16 -25.73 6.78 0.11
N SER A 17 -24.50 6.27 0.00
CA SER A 17 -23.46 6.34 1.04
C SER A 17 -22.53 7.56 0.98
N PHE A 18 -22.61 8.43 -0.04
CA PHE A 18 -21.74 9.62 -0.19
C PHE A 18 -22.50 10.94 0.04
N ARG A 19 -23.20 11.06 1.18
CA ARG A 19 -23.67 12.36 1.66
C ARG A 19 -22.61 12.98 2.54
N SER A 20 -22.11 14.15 2.15
CA SER A 20 -21.30 14.98 3.03
C SER A 20 -22.12 15.41 4.26
N GLN A 21 -21.46 15.81 5.35
CA GLN A 21 -22.14 16.40 6.52
C GLN A 21 -22.98 17.65 6.16
N SER A 22 -22.79 18.24 4.99
CA SER A 22 -23.58 19.37 4.46
C SER A 22 -24.77 18.97 3.58
N GLY A 23 -25.03 17.68 3.37
CA GLY A 23 -26.18 17.19 2.59
C GLY A 23 -26.06 17.40 1.07
N GLN A 24 -24.90 17.84 0.58
CA GLN A 24 -24.62 17.92 -0.86
C GLN A 24 -24.03 16.61 -1.39
N PRO A 25 -24.40 16.17 -2.61
CA PRO A 25 -23.77 15.02 -3.24
C PRO A 25 -22.29 15.32 -3.47
N SER A 26 -21.42 14.59 -2.77
CA SER A 26 -19.98 14.69 -2.99
C SER A 26 -19.64 13.89 -4.24
N ARG A 27 -19.25 14.58 -5.31
CA ARG A 27 -18.73 13.93 -6.51
C ARG A 27 -17.27 13.58 -6.24
N ASP A 28 -16.95 12.30 -6.30
CA ASP A 28 -15.59 11.81 -6.10
C ASP A 28 -15.18 10.86 -7.24
N GLN A 29 -13.89 10.87 -7.55
CA GLN A 29 -13.27 9.99 -8.52
C GLN A 29 -11.87 9.63 -8.03
N HIS A 30 -11.57 8.33 -7.97
CA HIS A 30 -10.24 7.87 -7.58
C HIS A 30 -9.89 6.52 -8.23
N GLN A 31 -8.65 6.09 -8.06
CA GLN A 31 -8.19 4.77 -8.52
C GLN A 31 -8.76 3.63 -7.67
N LYS A 32 -8.66 2.41 -8.20
CA LYS A 32 -9.14 1.18 -7.55
C LYS A 32 -8.57 1.01 -6.14
N ILE A 33 -9.46 0.88 -5.17
CA ILE A 33 -9.14 0.49 -3.79
C ILE A 33 -9.08 -1.04 -3.71
N ARG A 34 -8.07 -1.54 -3.01
CA ARG A 34 -7.85 -2.98 -2.79
C ARG A 34 -8.02 -3.28 -1.31
N HIS A 35 -8.92 -4.20 -1.01
CA HIS A 35 -9.11 -4.72 0.35
C HIS A 35 -7.98 -5.68 0.68
N ILE A 36 -7.49 -5.62 1.91
CA ILE A 36 -6.39 -6.46 2.38
C ILE A 36 -6.83 -7.21 3.62
N ARG A 37 -6.32 -8.43 3.78
CA ARG A 37 -6.61 -9.27 4.94
C ARG A 37 -5.40 -10.06 5.38
N GLU A 38 -5.53 -10.71 6.53
CA GLU A 38 -4.47 -11.57 7.05
C GLU A 38 -4.03 -12.61 6.01
N GLY A 39 -2.71 -12.66 5.77
CA GLY A 39 -2.11 -13.55 4.79
C GLY A 39 -1.96 -12.97 3.39
N ASP A 40 -2.39 -11.75 3.13
CA ASP A 40 -2.09 -11.11 1.87
C ASP A 40 -0.61 -10.74 1.79
N VAL A 41 0.06 -11.25 0.77
CA VAL A 41 1.36 -10.76 0.30
C VAL A 41 1.06 -9.64 -0.68
N MET A 42 1.56 -8.44 -0.39
CA MET A 42 1.45 -7.26 -1.26
C MET A 42 2.78 -6.99 -1.95
N ALA A 43 2.72 -6.60 -3.21
CA ALA A 43 3.85 -6.27 -4.05
C ALA A 43 3.69 -4.85 -4.59
N LEU A 44 4.58 -3.95 -4.18
CA LEU A 44 4.51 -2.52 -4.47
C LEU A 44 5.74 -2.09 -5.28
N PRO A 45 5.58 -1.61 -6.53
CA PRO A 45 6.70 -1.12 -7.33
C PRO A 45 7.35 0.15 -6.79
N THR A 46 8.60 0.38 -7.19
CA THR A 46 9.36 1.57 -6.79
C THR A 46 8.66 2.85 -7.23
N GLY A 47 8.57 3.83 -6.33
CA GLY A 47 7.99 5.15 -6.62
C GLY A 47 6.46 5.20 -6.72
N VAL A 48 5.75 4.10 -6.50
CA VAL A 48 4.28 4.09 -6.49
C VAL A 48 3.75 4.57 -5.14
N ALA A 49 2.95 5.64 -5.16
CA ALA A 49 2.26 6.15 -3.98
C ALA A 49 1.18 5.16 -3.52
N HIS A 50 1.15 4.91 -2.20
CA HIS A 50 0.15 4.06 -1.58
C HIS A 50 -0.26 4.62 -0.22
N TRP A 51 -1.45 4.27 0.23
CA TRP A 51 -1.98 4.56 1.55
C TRP A 51 -2.77 3.33 2.03
N ILE A 52 -2.89 3.18 3.34
CA ILE A 52 -3.57 2.04 3.96
C ILE A 52 -4.48 2.58 5.05
N TYR A 53 -5.70 2.07 5.09
CA TYR A 53 -6.69 2.37 6.11
C TYR A 53 -7.13 1.08 6.79
N ASN A 54 -7.17 1.09 8.12
CA ASN A 54 -7.72 0.00 8.90
C ASN A 54 -9.18 0.32 9.22
N ASP A 55 -10.09 -0.34 8.52
CA ASP A 55 -11.54 -0.28 8.74
C ASP A 55 -12.04 -1.40 9.69
N GLY A 56 -11.13 -2.26 10.15
CA GLY A 56 -11.40 -3.34 11.09
C GLY A 56 -11.34 -2.90 12.55
N GLN A 57 -11.88 -3.74 13.44
CA GLN A 57 -11.82 -3.54 14.89
C GLN A 57 -10.49 -4.01 15.51
N SER A 58 -9.79 -4.93 14.83
CA SER A 58 -8.48 -5.43 15.26
C SER A 58 -7.35 -4.54 14.73
N GLN A 59 -6.19 -4.57 15.41
CA GLN A 59 -4.99 -3.92 14.89
C GLN A 59 -4.56 -4.56 13.56
N LEU A 60 -4.33 -3.73 12.56
CA LEU A 60 -3.68 -4.14 11.32
C LEU A 60 -2.16 -4.17 11.53
N ILE A 61 -1.55 -5.32 11.27
CA ILE A 61 -0.09 -5.50 11.35
C ILE A 61 0.45 -5.74 9.95
N LEU A 62 1.40 -4.91 9.54
CA LEU A 62 2.08 -5.00 8.25
C LEU A 62 3.57 -5.25 8.48
N VAL A 63 4.10 -6.28 7.83
CA VAL A 63 5.54 -6.55 7.78
C VAL A 63 6.01 -6.22 6.36
N SER A 64 6.90 -5.25 6.24
CA SER A 64 7.44 -4.82 4.94
C SER A 64 8.88 -5.30 4.80
N VAL A 65 9.16 -6.00 3.71
CA VAL A 65 10.52 -6.25 3.25
C VAL A 65 10.80 -5.27 2.11
N VAL A 66 11.95 -4.60 2.16
CA VAL A 66 12.35 -3.63 1.14
C VAL A 66 13.64 -4.11 0.51
N ASP A 67 13.60 -4.36 -0.80
CA ASP A 67 14.78 -4.72 -1.57
C ASP A 67 15.53 -3.46 -2.01
N LEU A 68 16.63 -3.16 -1.30
CA LEU A 68 17.50 -2.03 -1.60
C LEU A 68 18.51 -2.33 -2.71
N GLY A 69 18.73 -3.62 -3.02
CA GLY A 69 19.63 -4.09 -4.07
C GLY A 69 18.95 -4.20 -5.44
N ASN A 70 17.63 -4.00 -5.49
CA ASN A 70 16.83 -4.06 -6.71
C ASN A 70 17.36 -3.12 -7.80
N PHE A 71 17.34 -3.56 -9.06
CA PHE A 71 17.78 -2.74 -10.19
C PHE A 71 16.92 -1.48 -10.41
N GLU A 72 15.67 -1.47 -9.91
CA GLU A 72 14.83 -0.26 -9.92
C GLU A 72 15.38 0.85 -9.02
N ASN A 73 16.17 0.52 -7.99
CA ASN A 73 16.78 1.50 -7.10
C ASN A 73 18.07 2.07 -7.70
N GLN A 74 17.94 3.22 -8.37
CA GLN A 74 19.06 3.92 -9.02
C GLN A 74 19.79 4.92 -8.12
N LEU A 75 19.49 4.94 -6.81
CA LEU A 75 20.10 5.89 -5.87
C LEU A 75 21.32 5.27 -5.19
N ASP A 76 21.09 4.64 -4.04
CA ASP A 76 22.09 3.97 -3.21
C ASP A 76 21.37 2.97 -2.28
N GLN A 77 22.12 2.26 -1.43
CA GLN A 77 21.58 1.24 -0.54
C GLN A 77 20.95 1.81 0.75
N PHE A 78 20.39 3.02 0.71
CA PHE A 78 19.61 3.58 1.81
C PHE A 78 18.11 3.58 1.50
N TYR A 79 17.34 3.05 2.46
CA TYR A 79 15.89 3.14 2.42
C TYR A 79 15.42 4.59 2.49
N ARG A 80 14.54 4.98 1.56
CA ARG A 80 13.92 6.30 1.51
C ARG A 80 12.40 6.17 1.50
N LYS A 81 11.75 6.91 2.40
CA LYS A 81 10.30 7.02 2.45
C LYS A 81 9.88 8.47 2.17
N PHE A 82 9.28 8.68 1.00
CA PHE A 82 8.78 9.97 0.55
C PHE A 82 7.31 10.09 0.93
N VAL A 83 7.03 10.85 1.99
CA VAL A 83 5.67 11.01 2.51
C VAL A 83 5.02 12.24 1.88
N ILE A 84 3.78 12.09 1.39
CA ILE A 84 3.02 13.17 0.73
C ILE A 84 2.38 14.13 1.75
N ALA A 85 1.96 13.63 2.92
CA ALA A 85 1.28 14.43 3.94
C ALA A 85 1.66 13.99 5.37
N GLY A 86 1.55 14.90 6.34
CA GLY A 86 1.92 14.65 7.74
C GLY A 86 3.36 15.09 8.07
N SER A 87 3.81 14.74 9.28
CA SER A 87 5.09 15.19 9.87
C SER A 87 5.95 13.99 10.32
N PRO A 88 6.84 13.46 9.47
CA PRO A 88 7.49 12.16 9.68
C PRO A 88 8.66 12.10 10.68
N GLN A 89 8.86 13.15 11.48
CA GLN A 89 10.16 13.52 12.09
C GLN A 89 10.87 12.45 12.92
N GLN A 90 10.20 11.39 13.38
CA GLN A 90 10.81 10.31 14.17
C GLN A 90 10.60 8.90 13.59
N GLU A 91 9.63 8.72 12.69
CA GLU A 91 9.18 7.39 12.24
C GLU A 91 10.00 6.84 11.06
N ILE A 92 10.65 7.73 10.29
CA ILE A 92 11.41 7.33 9.09
C ILE A 92 12.90 7.09 9.40
N GLN A 93 13.47 7.76 10.41
CA GLN A 93 14.90 7.70 10.72
C GLN A 93 15.34 6.39 11.41
N GLY A 94 14.40 5.56 11.88
CA GLY A 94 14.70 4.29 12.56
C GLY A 94 15.29 3.19 11.67
N ALA A 95 15.18 3.30 10.34
CA ALA A 95 15.62 2.26 9.40
C ALA A 95 17.05 2.45 8.83
N GLY A 96 17.72 3.56 9.15
CA GLY A 96 19.05 3.90 8.65
C GLY A 96 20.08 4.05 9.78
N ARG A 97 20.23 3.05 10.66
CA ARG A 97 21.34 3.04 11.62
C ARG A 97 22.61 2.50 10.97
N GLY A 98 23.29 3.41 10.27
CA GLY A 98 24.66 3.21 9.80
C GLY A 98 25.08 4.45 9.01
N TYR A 99 26.02 5.23 9.55
CA TYR A 99 26.69 6.36 8.88
C TYR A 99 25.94 7.71 8.82
N SER A 100 25.56 8.27 9.97
CA SER A 100 25.55 9.74 10.11
C SER A 100 25.86 10.18 11.54
N GLU A 101 27.00 9.73 12.07
CA GLU A 101 27.68 10.48 13.12
C GLU A 101 28.37 11.66 12.42
N SER A 102 28.09 12.89 12.88
CA SER A 102 28.58 14.18 12.35
C SER A 102 27.68 14.90 11.33
N ARG A 103 26.50 15.38 11.76
CA ARG A 103 26.02 16.69 11.27
C ARG A 103 26.11 17.71 12.40
N PRO A 104 26.81 18.84 12.20
CA PRO A 104 26.97 19.87 13.22
C PRO A 104 25.60 20.39 13.65
N ARG A 105 25.50 20.56 14.97
CA ARG A 105 24.40 21.18 15.71
C ARG A 105 24.36 22.68 15.35
N GLY A 106 23.85 23.01 14.17
CA GLY A 106 23.95 24.37 13.62
C GLY A 106 23.12 24.58 12.38
N GLU A 107 21.82 24.23 12.41
CA GLU A 107 20.80 24.87 11.57
C GLU A 107 19.41 24.53 12.13
N GLN A 108 18.84 25.48 12.89
CA GLN A 108 17.40 25.53 13.14
C GLN A 108 16.71 25.86 11.80
N GLY A 109 16.56 24.87 10.91
CA GLY A 109 16.22 25.17 9.51
C GLY A 109 15.43 24.13 8.73
N SER A 110 15.13 22.94 9.26
CA SER A 110 14.22 22.03 8.56
C SER A 110 13.39 21.20 9.54
N ARG A 111 12.22 21.76 9.88
CA ARG A 111 11.11 20.97 10.43
C ARG A 111 10.81 19.90 9.38
N GLY A 112 11.22 18.65 9.63
CA GLY A 112 11.00 17.52 8.74
C GLY A 112 9.51 17.42 8.42
N ASN A 113 9.17 17.78 7.20
CA ASN A 113 7.82 17.86 6.68
C ASN A 113 7.73 16.93 5.46
N ASN A 114 6.52 16.69 4.98
CA ASN A 114 6.27 15.92 3.76
C ASN A 114 6.99 16.48 2.52
N ILE A 115 7.00 15.75 1.40
CA ILE A 115 7.69 16.16 0.17
C ILE A 115 7.26 17.54 -0.36
N LEU A 116 6.02 17.96 -0.10
CA LEU A 116 5.48 19.23 -0.61
C LEU A 116 6.13 20.42 0.10
N SER A 117 6.67 20.21 1.29
CA SER A 117 7.33 21.24 2.10
C SER A 117 8.65 21.75 1.53
N ALA A 118 9.27 21.01 0.61
CA ALA A 118 10.49 21.42 -0.06
C ALA A 118 10.24 22.49 -1.14
N PHE A 119 8.98 22.68 -1.54
CA PHE A 119 8.59 23.65 -2.55
C PHE A 119 8.29 25.02 -1.94
N ASN A 120 8.49 26.08 -2.73
CA ASN A 120 8.03 27.41 -2.35
C ASN A 120 6.49 27.43 -2.26
N GLU A 121 5.94 28.00 -1.18
CA GLU A 121 4.50 28.05 -0.91
C GLU A 121 3.70 28.66 -2.08
N ARG A 122 4.19 29.74 -2.69
CA ARG A 122 3.50 30.41 -3.82
C ARG A 122 3.54 29.55 -5.07
N THR A 123 4.70 28.99 -5.40
CA THR A 123 4.82 28.07 -6.54
C THR A 123 3.91 26.85 -6.40
N LEU A 124 3.79 26.30 -5.18
CA LEU A 124 2.91 25.18 -4.89
C LEU A 124 1.43 25.57 -5.07
N ALA A 125 1.06 26.74 -4.54
CA ALA A 125 -0.28 27.31 -4.67
C ALA A 125 -0.67 27.52 -6.14
N ASP A 126 0.22 28.13 -6.92
CA ASP A 126 0.02 28.39 -8.34
C ASP A 126 -0.08 27.07 -9.14
N SER A 127 0.78 26.09 -8.84
CA SER A 127 0.82 24.80 -9.55
C SER A 127 -0.44 23.96 -9.35
N PHE A 128 -1.03 24.00 -8.15
CA PHE A 128 -2.28 23.31 -7.84
C PHE A 128 -3.53 24.17 -8.05
N ASN A 129 -3.38 25.44 -8.43
CA ASN A 129 -4.46 26.42 -8.54
C ASN A 129 -5.29 26.51 -7.24
N ILE A 130 -4.59 26.70 -6.12
CA ILE A 130 -5.18 26.83 -4.77
C ILE A 130 -4.68 28.11 -4.10
N ASP A 131 -5.32 28.53 -3.02
CA ASP A 131 -4.81 29.62 -2.21
C ASP A 131 -3.55 29.22 -1.40
N THR A 132 -2.77 30.22 -1.01
CA THR A 132 -1.52 30.02 -0.28
C THR A 132 -1.71 29.44 1.12
N GLU A 133 -2.88 29.63 1.74
CA GLU A 133 -3.21 29.04 3.02
C GLU A 133 -3.46 27.53 2.89
N LEU A 134 -4.15 27.08 1.83
CA LEU A 134 -4.30 25.66 1.54
C LEU A 134 -2.96 25.02 1.18
N ALA A 135 -2.13 25.69 0.37
CA ALA A 135 -0.77 25.24 0.09
C ALA A 135 0.05 25.07 1.38
N ARG A 136 -0.05 26.03 2.31
CA ARG A 136 0.60 25.96 3.62
C ARG A 136 0.11 24.78 4.46
N ARG A 137 -1.19 24.48 4.42
CA ARG A 137 -1.79 23.31 5.11
C ARG A 137 -1.31 21.98 4.52
N LEU A 138 -1.12 21.90 3.21
CA LEU A 138 -0.53 20.72 2.57
C LEU A 138 0.92 20.48 3.03
N GLN A 139 1.70 21.56 3.18
CA GLN A 139 3.11 21.47 3.56
C GLN A 139 3.32 21.21 5.06
N ARG A 140 2.41 21.66 5.92
CA ARG A 140 2.62 21.70 7.37
C ARG A 140 1.45 21.07 8.11
N ASP A 141 1.72 19.98 8.82
CA ASP A 141 0.79 19.48 9.82
C ASP A 141 0.93 20.29 11.12
N GLN A 142 -0.01 21.20 11.37
CA GLN A 142 -0.03 22.00 12.59
C GLN A 142 -0.23 21.15 13.85
N SER A 143 -0.81 19.96 13.70
CA SER A 143 -1.16 19.07 14.82
C SER A 143 -0.12 17.98 15.10
N GLN A 144 1.00 17.95 14.36
CA GLN A 144 2.11 16.99 14.53
C GLN A 144 1.64 15.53 14.68
N ARG A 145 0.64 15.11 13.89
CA ARG A 145 -0.02 13.80 14.05
C ARG A 145 0.82 12.62 13.55
N GLY A 146 2.02 12.87 13.04
CA GLY A 146 2.88 11.82 12.45
C GLY A 146 2.40 11.41 11.05
N ILE A 147 2.74 10.19 10.63
CA ILE A 147 2.30 9.62 9.34
C ILE A 147 1.13 8.62 9.47
N ILE A 148 0.75 8.26 10.69
CA ILE A 148 -0.40 7.41 11.00
C ILE A 148 -1.39 8.25 11.79
N ILE A 149 -2.53 8.57 11.18
CA ILE A 149 -3.56 9.41 11.78
C ILE A 149 -4.79 8.59 12.14
N LYS A 150 -5.47 8.99 13.22
CA LYS A 150 -6.80 8.47 13.56
C LYS A 150 -7.86 9.27 12.82
N VAL A 151 -8.63 8.60 11.97
CA VAL A 151 -9.89 9.14 11.41
C VAL A 151 -10.94 9.05 12.52
N GLN A 152 -11.62 10.16 12.83
CA GLN A 152 -12.57 10.22 13.95
C GLN A 152 -13.81 9.36 13.68
N ASP A 153 -14.37 9.52 12.49
CA ASP A 153 -15.46 8.69 11.97
C ASP A 153 -14.88 7.60 11.03
N GLU A 154 -15.66 7.16 10.05
CA GLU A 154 -15.22 6.23 9.02
C GLU A 154 -14.71 6.99 7.79
N LEU A 155 -13.59 6.53 7.20
CA LEU A 155 -13.10 7.07 5.93
C LEU A 155 -14.11 6.77 4.81
N GLN A 156 -14.66 7.82 4.20
CA GLN A 156 -15.61 7.69 3.10
C GLN A 156 -14.86 7.59 1.77
N VAL A 157 -14.87 6.41 1.14
CA VAL A 157 -14.24 6.15 -0.17
C VAL A 157 -15.10 5.23 -1.04
N LEU A 158 -15.14 5.49 -2.35
CA LEU A 158 -15.93 4.67 -3.26
C LEU A 158 -15.37 3.24 -3.25
N SER A 159 -16.21 2.25 -2.99
CA SER A 159 -15.80 0.85 -3.01
C SER A 159 -16.98 -0.07 -3.29
N PRO A 160 -16.94 -0.93 -4.34
CA PRO A 160 -18.02 -1.86 -4.67
C PRO A 160 -18.41 -2.77 -3.50
N GLN A 161 -17.45 -3.14 -2.65
CA GLN A 161 -17.71 -4.00 -1.49
C GLN A 161 -18.53 -3.35 -0.38
N ARG A 162 -18.67 -2.01 -0.38
CA ARG A 162 -19.57 -1.34 0.56
C ARG A 162 -21.04 -1.62 0.20
N GLU A 163 -21.32 -2.00 -1.06
CA GLU A 163 -22.63 -2.46 -1.52
C GLU A 163 -22.81 -3.99 -1.37
N GLU A 164 -21.73 -4.78 -1.45
CA GLU A 164 -21.77 -6.27 -1.38
C GLU A 164 -21.30 -6.89 -0.05
N ARG A 165 -21.59 -6.28 1.11
CA ARG A 165 -21.29 -6.88 2.44
C ARG A 165 -22.00 -8.23 2.72
N GLU A 166 -22.76 -8.78 1.77
CA GLU A 166 -23.52 -10.03 1.90
C GLU A 166 -23.04 -11.22 1.04
N ARG A 167 -22.01 -11.07 0.18
CA ARG A 167 -21.49 -12.19 -0.65
C ARG A 167 -20.02 -12.46 -0.34
N GLY A 168 -19.76 -13.56 0.37
CA GLY A 168 -18.49 -13.88 1.01
C GLY A 168 -17.21 -13.76 0.15
N TYR A 169 -16.09 -13.57 0.86
CA TYR A 169 -14.74 -13.24 0.37
C TYR A 169 -14.15 -14.11 -0.76
N GLU A 170 -14.69 -15.29 -1.05
CA GLU A 170 -14.30 -16.10 -2.23
C GLU A 170 -14.72 -15.44 -3.55
N SER A 171 -15.66 -14.50 -3.47
CA SER A 171 -16.14 -13.66 -4.57
C SER A 171 -15.03 -12.80 -5.18
N GLU A 172 -14.09 -12.23 -4.40
CA GLU A 172 -13.03 -11.35 -4.94
C GLU A 172 -12.10 -12.06 -5.93
N GLU A 173 -11.66 -13.28 -5.63
CA GLU A 173 -10.79 -14.03 -6.54
C GLU A 173 -11.56 -14.57 -7.75
N ARG A 174 -12.88 -14.67 -7.64
CA ARG A 174 -13.75 -15.05 -8.74
C ARG A 174 -14.07 -13.84 -9.63
N TRP A 175 -14.33 -12.66 -9.07
CA TRP A 175 -14.47 -11.40 -9.82
C TRP A 175 -13.15 -10.97 -10.46
N GLU A 176 -12.01 -11.14 -9.77
CA GLU A 176 -10.69 -10.93 -10.39
C GLU A 176 -10.45 -11.89 -11.56
N ARG A 177 -11.08 -13.08 -11.58
CA ARG A 177 -11.08 -14.02 -12.71
C ARG A 177 -12.18 -13.78 -13.76
N ASP A 178 -13.34 -13.23 -13.37
CA ASP A 178 -14.48 -13.03 -14.29
C ASP A 178 -14.37 -11.72 -15.09
N VAL A 179 -13.50 -10.79 -14.67
CA VAL A 179 -13.04 -9.66 -15.49
C VAL A 179 -11.84 -10.06 -16.38
N ASP A 180 -11.35 -11.29 -16.25
CA ASP A 180 -10.12 -11.82 -16.87
C ASP A 180 -10.36 -12.36 -18.30
N ASN A 181 -11.29 -11.74 -19.02
CA ASN A 181 -11.51 -12.01 -20.44
C ASN A 181 -10.76 -10.97 -21.29
N GLY A 182 -9.45 -11.19 -21.43
CA GLY A 182 -8.72 -10.79 -22.63
C GLY A 182 -7.58 -9.80 -22.40
N ILE A 183 -6.34 -10.29 -22.55
CA ILE A 183 -5.13 -9.57 -23.01
C ILE A 183 -4.68 -8.35 -22.16
N GLU A 184 -5.43 -7.93 -21.15
CA GLU A 184 -5.21 -6.71 -20.38
C GLU A 184 -4.94 -6.98 -18.89
N GLU A 185 -3.80 -7.60 -18.58
CA GLU A 185 -3.04 -7.12 -17.43
C GLU A 185 -2.43 -5.76 -17.80
N THR A 186 -3.29 -4.74 -18.00
CA THR A 186 -2.80 -3.39 -18.20
C THR A 186 -2.13 -2.93 -16.91
N PHE A 187 -1.06 -2.15 -17.02
CA PHE A 187 -0.30 -1.61 -15.88
C PHE A 187 -1.20 -0.99 -14.80
N CYS A 188 -2.37 -0.46 -15.19
CA CYS A 188 -3.34 0.18 -14.32
C CYS A 188 -4.24 -0.77 -13.52
N THR A 189 -4.53 -1.96 -14.04
CA THR A 189 -5.39 -2.97 -13.38
C THR A 189 -4.59 -4.12 -12.78
N MET A 190 -3.26 -4.11 -12.93
CA MET A 190 -2.35 -5.13 -12.44
C MET A 190 -2.66 -5.56 -10.99
N ARG A 191 -2.62 -6.88 -10.78
CA ARG A 191 -2.79 -7.50 -9.46
C ARG A 191 -1.57 -7.23 -8.60
N LEU A 192 -1.77 -6.64 -7.42
CA LEU A 192 -0.70 -6.24 -6.50
C LEU A 192 -0.71 -7.04 -5.18
N ARG A 193 -1.62 -8.01 -5.02
CA ARG A 193 -1.69 -8.84 -3.82
C ARG A 193 -2.08 -10.29 -4.12
N HIS A 194 -1.62 -11.21 -3.28
CA HIS A 194 -2.01 -12.63 -3.31
C HIS A 194 -2.10 -13.18 -1.88
N ASN A 195 -3.16 -13.93 -1.55
CA ASN A 195 -3.30 -14.50 -0.21
C ASN A 195 -2.53 -15.82 -0.08
N ILE A 196 -1.46 -15.82 0.73
CA ILE A 196 -0.60 -16.98 0.98
C ILE A 196 -1.12 -17.89 2.12
N ASN A 197 -2.20 -17.48 2.80
CA ASN A 197 -2.66 -18.16 4.00
C ASN A 197 -3.59 -19.36 3.74
N ASN A 198 -4.23 -19.45 2.58
CA ASN A 198 -5.20 -20.51 2.28
C ASN A 198 -4.56 -21.91 2.28
N PRO A 199 -4.90 -22.80 3.24
CA PRO A 199 -4.33 -24.16 3.29
C PRO A 199 -4.63 -25.01 2.05
N ALA A 200 -5.77 -24.77 1.38
CA ALA A 200 -6.16 -25.50 0.17
C ALA A 200 -5.30 -25.15 -1.06
N ARG A 201 -4.46 -24.12 -0.95
CA ARG A 201 -3.52 -23.68 -2.00
C ARG A 201 -2.07 -23.99 -1.69
N ALA A 202 -1.82 -24.89 -0.75
CA ALA A 202 -0.45 -25.32 -0.48
C ALA A 202 0.15 -26.04 -1.69
N ASP A 203 1.33 -25.60 -2.11
CA ASP A 203 2.10 -26.23 -3.19
C ASP A 203 2.71 -27.55 -2.71
N VAL A 204 3.12 -27.59 -1.44
CA VAL A 204 3.61 -28.79 -0.77
C VAL A 204 2.82 -29.00 0.50
N TYR A 205 2.26 -30.20 0.67
CA TYR A 205 1.46 -30.55 1.83
C TYR A 205 1.80 -31.94 2.36
N ASN A 206 2.04 -32.01 3.68
CA ASN A 206 2.11 -33.26 4.42
C ASN A 206 1.15 -33.17 5.62
N PRO A 207 0.14 -34.05 5.73
CA PRO A 207 -0.88 -33.96 6.78
C PRO A 207 -0.33 -34.08 8.20
N ARG A 208 0.89 -34.62 8.38
CA ARG A 208 1.56 -34.73 9.69
C ARG A 208 2.82 -33.87 9.81
N GLY A 209 3.34 -33.33 8.72
CA GLY A 209 4.58 -32.53 8.70
C GLY A 209 4.33 -31.02 8.64
N GLY A 210 3.32 -30.59 7.87
CA GLY A 210 3.06 -29.19 7.62
C GLY A 210 2.76 -28.89 6.15
N ARG A 211 2.88 -27.62 5.78
CA ARG A 211 2.62 -27.13 4.42
C ARG A 211 3.54 -25.98 4.04
N VAL A 212 3.78 -25.84 2.74
CA VAL A 212 4.48 -24.70 2.14
C VAL A 212 3.60 -24.13 1.03
N THR A 213 3.51 -22.81 0.96
CA THR A 213 2.82 -22.07 -0.09
C THR A 213 3.77 -20.99 -0.59
N THR A 214 3.93 -20.87 -1.91
CA THR A 214 4.87 -19.96 -2.57
C THR A 214 4.10 -18.93 -3.38
N VAL A 215 4.45 -17.66 -3.22
CA VAL A 215 3.95 -16.53 -4.01
C VAL A 215 5.10 -16.02 -4.88
N ASN A 216 4.92 -16.11 -6.20
CA ASN A 216 5.93 -15.76 -7.20
C ASN A 216 5.26 -15.19 -8.46
N ALA A 217 6.05 -14.91 -9.50
CA ALA A 217 5.57 -14.31 -10.74
C ALA A 217 4.45 -15.10 -11.47
N TYR A 218 4.27 -16.40 -11.21
CA TYR A 218 3.21 -17.19 -11.83
C TYR A 218 1.83 -16.96 -11.22
N ASN A 219 1.77 -16.56 -9.94
CA ASN A 219 0.50 -16.34 -9.22
C ASN A 219 0.29 -14.90 -8.76
N LEU A 220 1.33 -14.07 -8.85
CA LEU A 220 1.29 -12.63 -8.67
C LEU A 220 2.22 -11.95 -9.71
N PRO A 221 1.71 -11.66 -10.92
CA PRO A 221 2.51 -11.24 -12.07
C PRO A 221 3.41 -10.02 -11.87
N VAL A 222 3.00 -9.06 -11.02
CA VAL A 222 3.83 -7.89 -10.67
C VAL A 222 5.20 -8.29 -10.13
N LEU A 223 5.31 -9.45 -9.47
CA LEU A 223 6.57 -9.96 -8.93
C LEU A 223 7.61 -10.26 -10.00
N ARG A 224 7.19 -10.44 -11.26
CA ARG A 224 8.13 -10.54 -12.39
C ARG A 224 8.93 -9.27 -12.59
N PHE A 225 8.31 -8.11 -12.40
CA PHE A 225 8.97 -6.81 -12.54
C PHE A 225 9.80 -6.47 -11.31
N LEU A 226 9.33 -6.90 -10.13
CA LEU A 226 10.03 -6.64 -8.87
C LEU A 226 11.18 -7.60 -8.61
N GLU A 227 11.26 -8.73 -9.31
CA GLU A 227 12.23 -9.81 -9.06
C GLU A 227 12.17 -10.34 -7.62
N LEU A 228 10.97 -10.35 -7.02
CA LEU A 228 10.72 -10.80 -5.66
C LEU A 228 9.84 -12.05 -5.62
N SER A 229 9.91 -12.79 -4.53
CA SER A 229 9.00 -13.88 -4.20
C SER A 229 8.86 -14.00 -2.68
N ALA A 230 7.85 -14.75 -2.23
CA ALA A 230 7.64 -15.00 -0.81
C ALA A 230 7.16 -16.43 -0.60
N GLU A 231 7.56 -17.05 0.51
CA GLU A 231 7.07 -18.38 0.90
C GLU A 231 6.53 -18.36 2.32
N LYS A 232 5.45 -19.10 2.55
CA LYS A 232 4.91 -19.37 3.88
C LYS A 232 5.01 -20.86 4.18
N GLY A 233 5.93 -21.20 5.07
CA GLY A 233 5.98 -22.51 5.72
C GLY A 233 5.08 -22.54 6.97
N THR A 234 4.34 -23.62 7.17
CA THR A 234 3.63 -23.93 8.43
C THR A 234 3.99 -25.35 8.83
N LEU A 235 4.79 -25.51 9.89
CA LEU A 235 5.18 -26.82 10.42
C LEU A 235 4.25 -27.21 11.57
N TYR A 236 3.76 -28.45 11.54
CA TYR A 236 2.98 -29.01 12.64
C TYR A 236 3.90 -29.46 13.78
N LYS A 237 3.33 -29.87 14.91
CA LYS A 237 4.11 -30.31 16.08
C LYS A 237 5.08 -31.44 15.66
N ASN A 238 6.37 -31.23 15.92
CA ASN A 238 7.49 -32.11 15.52
C ASN A 238 7.69 -32.25 13.99
N GLY A 239 7.03 -31.42 13.18
CA GLY A 239 7.31 -31.29 11.76
C GLY A 239 8.66 -30.62 11.52
N LEU A 240 9.36 -31.06 10.48
CA LEU A 240 10.67 -30.54 10.10
C LEU A 240 10.71 -30.30 8.60
N MET A 241 11.33 -29.20 8.19
CA MET A 241 11.71 -28.96 6.80
C MET A 241 13.09 -29.56 6.57
N ALA A 242 13.22 -30.46 5.60
CA ALA A 242 14.50 -31.09 5.29
C ALA A 242 15.56 -30.02 4.92
N PRO A 243 16.86 -30.30 5.12
CA PRO A 243 17.92 -29.40 4.69
C PRO A 243 17.76 -29.03 3.21
N HIS A 244 17.74 -27.73 2.92
CA HIS A 244 17.60 -27.17 1.58
C HIS A 244 18.36 -25.84 1.49
N TRP A 245 18.59 -25.35 0.28
CA TRP A 245 19.20 -24.05 0.01
C TRP A 245 18.53 -23.40 -1.20
N ASN A 246 18.49 -22.07 -1.21
CA ASN A 246 17.97 -21.30 -2.33
C ASN A 246 19.04 -21.17 -3.41
N ILE A 247 18.72 -21.51 -4.66
CA ILE A 247 19.69 -21.56 -5.76
C ILE A 247 19.89 -20.19 -6.41
N ASN A 248 18.83 -19.36 -6.44
CA ASN A 248 18.74 -18.15 -7.26
C ASN A 248 17.97 -17.01 -6.57
N ALA A 249 18.06 -16.92 -5.24
CA ALA A 249 17.55 -15.79 -4.47
C ALA A 249 18.72 -15.09 -3.79
N HIS A 250 18.71 -13.76 -3.79
CA HIS A 250 19.75 -12.89 -3.23
C HIS A 250 19.23 -12.14 -2.01
#